data_AF-A0A4Y8JYI1-F1
#
_entry.id   AF-A0A4Y8JYI1-F1
#
_cell.length_a   1.000
_cell.length_b   1.000
_cell.length_c   1.000
_cell.angle_alpha   90.00
_cell.angle_beta   90.00
_cell.angle_gamma   90.00
#
_symmetry.space_group_name_H-M   'P 1'
#
loop_
_entity.id
_entity.type
_entity.pdbx_description
1 polymer ?
#
loop_
_entity_poly.entity_id
_entity_poly.type
_entity_poly.pdbx_seq_one_letter_code
_entity_poly.pdbx_strand_id
1 'polypeptide(L)'
;MSGIPEVSVPEDVEKPGRFRARHWRDLSRGRQIAVLVGAAVQITLAATAWIDLAKRPAGTVNGSKRLWAAIIGVNYVGPIAYFLAGRRR
;
A
#
# COMPACT_ATOMS: atom_id res chain seq x y z
N MET A 1 -43.93 -13.76 -44.36
CA MET A 1 -42.59 -13.26 -43.99
C MET A 1 -42.74 -11.83 -43.49
N SER A 2 -42.98 -11.66 -42.19
CA SER A 2 -43.04 -10.34 -41.54
C SER A 2 -41.61 -9.83 -41.37
N GLY A 3 -41.26 -8.75 -42.07
CA GLY A 3 -39.98 -8.07 -41.90
C GLY A 3 -39.90 -7.49 -40.48
N ILE A 4 -38.81 -7.81 -39.77
CA ILE A 4 -38.52 -7.22 -38.47
C ILE A 4 -38.25 -5.73 -38.71
N PRO A 5 -38.87 -4.81 -37.94
CA PRO A 5 -38.54 -3.38 -38.05
C PRO A 5 -37.08 -3.18 -37.66
N GLU A 6 -36.31 -2.55 -38.54
CA GLU A 6 -34.92 -2.19 -38.28
C GLU A 6 -34.91 -1.07 -37.23
N VAL A 7 -34.78 -1.47 -35.97
CA VAL A 7 -34.63 -0.54 -34.84
C VAL A 7 -33.26 0.13 -34.99
N SER A 8 -33.27 1.38 -35.45
CA SER A 8 -32.09 2.23 -35.49
C SER A 8 -31.56 2.43 -34.07
N VAL A 9 -30.49 1.72 -33.73
CA VAL A 9 -29.77 1.90 -32.46
C VAL A 9 -29.19 3.31 -32.46
N PRO A 10 -29.54 4.17 -31.47
CA PRO A 10 -28.99 5.52 -31.40
C PRO A 10 -27.46 5.49 -31.34
N GLU A 11 -26.79 6.24 -32.22
CA GLU A 11 -25.31 6.30 -32.26
C GLU A 11 -24.71 7.01 -31.04
N ASP A 12 -25.54 7.64 -30.21
CA ASP A 12 -25.16 8.41 -29.03
C ASP A 12 -25.08 7.58 -27.74
N VAL A 13 -24.98 6.25 -27.82
CA VAL A 13 -24.60 5.44 -26.66
C VAL A 13 -23.17 5.82 -26.25
N GLU A 14 -23.08 6.76 -25.31
CA GLU A 14 -21.84 7.25 -24.72
C GLU A 14 -21.05 6.07 -24.18
N LYS A 15 -19.92 5.77 -24.83
CA LYS A 15 -19.04 4.67 -24.41
C LYS A 15 -18.55 4.99 -22.99
N PRO A 16 -18.68 4.08 -22.02
CA PRO A 16 -18.28 4.37 -20.65
C PRO A 16 -16.83 4.84 -20.62
N GLY A 17 -16.60 5.99 -19.99
CA GLY A 17 -15.29 6.63 -19.92
C GLY A 17 -14.22 5.65 -19.47
N ARG A 18 -13.26 5.37 -20.34
CA ARG A 18 -12.16 4.45 -20.06
C ARG A 18 -11.28 5.06 -18.97
N PHE A 19 -11.31 4.52 -17.75
CA PHE A 19 -10.39 4.91 -16.68
C PHE A 19 -8.95 4.68 -17.15
N ARG A 20 -8.25 5.76 -17.54
CA ARG A 20 -6.82 5.71 -17.85
C ARG A 20 -6.04 5.77 -16.54
N ALA A 21 -5.36 4.68 -16.20
CA ALA A 21 -4.32 4.72 -15.19
C ALA A 21 -3.22 5.71 -15.63
N ARG A 22 -2.87 6.67 -14.77
CA ARG A 22 -1.77 7.62 -15.05
C ARG A 22 -0.45 6.85 -15.06
N HIS A 23 0.40 7.11 -16.05
CA HIS A 23 1.76 6.57 -16.03
C HIS A 23 2.61 7.34 -15.02
N TRP A 24 3.64 6.67 -14.49
CA TRP A 24 4.61 7.29 -13.58
C TRP A 24 5.20 8.59 -14.14
N ARG A 25 5.50 8.61 -15.44
CA ARG A 25 6.05 9.77 -16.15
C ARG A 25 5.08 10.96 -16.21
N ASP A 26 3.78 10.72 -16.02
CA ASP A 26 2.74 11.76 -16.01
C ASP A 26 2.59 12.42 -14.62
N LEU A 27 3.31 11.92 -13.60
CA LEU A 27 3.35 12.53 -12.28
C LEU A 27 4.30 13.73 -12.28
N SER A 28 3.91 14.82 -11.61
CA SER A 28 4.82 15.95 -11.39
C SER A 28 6.08 15.49 -10.67
N ARG A 29 7.21 16.17 -10.92
CA ARG A 29 8.50 15.82 -10.32
C ARG A 29 8.45 15.77 -8.80
N GLY A 30 7.75 16.71 -8.17
CA GLY A 30 7.52 16.71 -6.72
C GLY A 30 6.75 15.49 -6.22
N ARG A 31 5.75 15.02 -6.97
CA ARG A 31 4.99 13.82 -6.62
C ARG A 31 5.81 12.54 -6.77
N GLN A 32 6.64 12.44 -7.80
CA GLN A 32 7.57 11.31 -7.95
C GLN A 32 8.57 11.26 -6.78
N ILE A 33 9.14 12.41 -6.41
CA ILE A 33 10.05 12.53 -5.25
C ILE A 33 9.33 12.11 -3.97
N ALA A 34 8.11 12.61 -3.72
CA ALA A 34 7.36 12.26 -2.53
C ALA A 34 7.10 10.75 -2.40
N VAL A 35 6.77 10.08 -3.51
CA VAL A 35 6.58 8.62 -3.52
C VAL A 35 7.89 7.90 -3.22
N LEU A 36 9.00 8.30 -3.84
CA LEU A 36 10.31 7.69 -3.59
C LEU A 36 10.76 7.87 -2.14
N VAL A 37 10.60 9.08 -1.58
CA VAL A 37 10.92 9.37 -0.18
C VAL A 37 10.03 8.54 0.75
N GLY A 38 8.73 8.50 0.48
CA GLY A 38 7.80 7.67 1.26
C GLY A 38 8.24 6.20 1.27
N ALA A 39 8.49 5.63 0.09
CA ALA A 39 8.93 4.24 -0.03
C ALA A 39 10.25 3.98 0.73
N ALA A 40 11.24 4.88 0.61
CA ALA A 40 12.49 4.76 1.34
C ALA A 40 12.28 4.79 2.85
N VAL A 41 11.49 5.75 3.35
CA VAL A 41 11.14 5.85 4.78
C VAL A 41 10.46 4.57 5.26
N GLN A 42 9.51 4.03 4.49
CA GLN A 42 8.80 2.81 4.84
C GLN A 42 9.74 1.60 4.97
N ILE A 43 10.60 1.40 3.96
CA ILE A 43 11.53 0.27 3.92
C ILE A 43 12.52 0.37 5.08
N THR A 44 13.13 1.54 5.30
CA THR A 44 14.05 1.75 6.41
C THR A 44 13.35 1.50 7.75
N LEU A 45 12.15 2.05 7.95
CA LEU A 45 11.41 1.88 9.19
C LEU A 45 11.06 0.41 9.48
N ALA A 46 10.53 -0.31 8.48
CA ALA A 46 10.20 -1.72 8.61
C ALA A 46 11.45 -2.59 8.85
N ALA A 47 12.53 -2.34 8.10
CA ALA A 47 13.78 -3.06 8.28
C ALA A 47 14.37 -2.84 9.68
N THR A 48 14.41 -1.60 10.17
CA THR A 48 14.88 -1.31 11.52
C THR A 48 13.99 -1.97 12.58
N ALA A 49 12.67 -1.99 12.40
CA ALA A 49 11.75 -2.65 13.33
C ALA A 49 11.98 -4.17 13.39
N TRP A 50 12.13 -4.84 12.24
CA TRP A 50 12.44 -6.27 12.22
C TRP A 50 13.83 -6.58 12.80
N ILE A 51 14.84 -5.77 12.51
CA ILE A 51 16.19 -5.93 13.07
C ILE A 51 16.16 -5.76 14.60
N ASP A 52 15.48 -4.73 15.11
CA ASP A 52 15.32 -4.51 16.55
C ASP A 52 14.59 -5.68 17.21
N LEU A 53 13.50 -6.18 16.60
CA LEU A 53 12.74 -7.34 17.08
C LEU A 53 13.58 -8.63 17.11
N ALA A 54 14.38 -8.86 16.07
CA ALA A 54 15.26 -10.02 15.96
C ALA A 54 16.32 -10.00 17.07
N LYS A 55 16.96 -8.83 17.27
CA LYS A 55 18.05 -8.65 18.24
C LYS A 55 17.58 -8.60 19.70
N ARG A 56 16.37 -8.13 19.99
CA ARG A 56 15.87 -8.02 21.36
C ARG A 56 15.66 -9.39 22.01
N PRO A 57 16.05 -9.61 23.28
CA PRO A 57 15.65 -10.80 24.02
C PRO A 57 14.12 -10.94 24.11
N ALA A 58 13.58 -12.16 24.14
CA ALA A 58 12.13 -12.37 24.14
C ALA A 58 11.42 -11.74 25.37
N GLY A 59 12.10 -11.66 26.52
CA GLY A 59 11.55 -11.03 27.72
C GLY A 59 11.40 -9.51 27.65
N THR A 60 12.02 -8.85 26.66
CA THR A 60 11.95 -7.40 26.45
C THR A 60 11.05 -7.01 25.27
N VAL A 61 10.22 -7.96 24.81
CA VAL A 61 9.20 -7.75 23.79
C VAL A 61 7.83 -8.02 24.41
N ASN A 62 6.86 -7.15 24.16
CA ASN A 62 5.50 -7.30 24.67
C ASN A 62 4.74 -8.37 23.86
N GLY A 63 4.85 -9.64 24.28
CA GLY A 63 4.17 -10.76 23.64
C GLY A 63 5.04 -11.51 22.62
N SER A 64 4.42 -12.25 21.70
CA SER A 64 5.14 -13.12 20.76
C SER A 64 5.89 -12.32 19.70
N LYS A 65 7.18 -12.66 19.50
CA LYS A 65 7.98 -12.10 18.41
C LYS A 65 7.38 -12.39 17.04
N ARG A 66 6.77 -13.55 16.84
CA ARG A 66 6.17 -13.91 15.54
C ARG A 66 4.98 -13.02 15.20
N LEU A 67 4.18 -12.67 16.22
CA LEU A 67 3.07 -11.74 16.06
C LEU A 67 3.58 -10.35 15.69
N TRP A 68 4.60 -9.85 16.38
CA TRP A 68 5.19 -8.55 16.05
C TRP A 68 5.84 -8.53 14.67
N ALA A 69 6.49 -9.62 14.24
CA ALA A 69 7.04 -9.72 12.90
C ALA A 69 5.96 -9.57 11.82
N ALA A 70 4.79 -10.21 12.02
CA ALA A 70 3.65 -10.06 11.13
C ALA A 70 3.06 -8.63 11.17
N ILE A 71 2.89 -8.06 12.37
CA ILE A 71 2.40 -6.68 12.54
C ILE A 71 3.30 -5.68 11.82
N ILE A 72 4.63 -5.77 11.98
CA ILE A 72 5.60 -4.88 11.30
C ILE A 72 5.45 -4.92 9.77
N GLY A 73 5.00 -6.03 9.19
CA GLY A 73 4.73 -6.11 7.75
C GLY A 73 3.54 -5.27 7.27
N VAL A 74 2.73 -4.73 8.18
CA VAL A 74 1.50 -3.99 7.84
C VAL A 74 1.80 -2.49 7.66
N ASN A 75 2.17 -2.10 6.44
CA ASN A 75 2.37 -0.70 6.04
C ASN A 75 3.20 0.12 7.06
N TYR A 76 2.97 1.42 7.20
CA TYR A 76 3.64 2.24 8.22
C TYR A 76 3.13 1.96 9.64
N VAL A 77 1.88 1.49 9.78
CA VAL A 77 1.24 1.29 11.08
C VAL A 77 1.97 0.22 11.89
N GLY A 78 2.36 -0.87 11.24
CA GLY A 78 3.05 -1.99 11.86
C GLY A 78 4.36 -1.62 12.56
N PRO A 79 5.34 -1.08 11.83
CA PRO A 79 6.61 -0.67 12.41
C PRO A 79 6.45 0.41 13.50
N ILE A 80 5.54 1.37 13.31
CA ILE A 80 5.26 2.41 14.32
C ILE A 80 4.68 1.76 15.59
N ALA A 81 3.68 0.89 15.46
CA ALA A 81 3.07 0.19 16.58
C ALA A 81 4.09 -0.65 17.35
N TYR A 82 5.02 -1.31 16.65
CA TYR A 82 6.10 -2.06 17.28
C TYR A 82 7.00 -1.17 18.16
N PHE A 83 7.42 -0.02 17.66
CA PHE A 83 8.27 0.87 18.45
C PHE A 83 7.54 1.51 19.66
N LEU A 84 6.22 1.74 19.54
CA LEU A 84 5.41 2.32 20.60
C LEU A 84 5.00 1.30 21.67
N ALA A 85 4.57 0.10 21.26
CA ALA A 85 3.92 -0.88 22.14
C ALA A 85 4.59 -2.27 22.14
N GLY A 86 5.38 -2.61 21.12
CA GLY A 86 6.04 -3.92 21.01
C GLY A 86 7.31 -4.06 21.85
N ARG A 87 7.97 -2.95 22.18
CA ARG A 87 9.16 -2.94 23.03
C ARG A 87 8.77 -2.83 24.51
N ARG A 88 9.40 -3.65 25.34
CA ARG A 88 9.44 -3.49 26.80
C ARG A 88 10.81 -2.91 27.16
N ARG A 89 10.83 -1.90 28.05
CA ARG A 89 12.08 -1.31 28.55
C ARG A 89 12.84 -2.34 29.37
#